data_AF-A0A645C2I5-F1
#
_entry.id   AF-A0A645C2I5-F1
#
_cell.length_a   1.000
_cell.length_b   1.000
_cell.length_c   1.000
_cell.angle_alpha   90.00
_cell.angle_beta   90.00
_cell.angle_gamma   90.00
#
_symmetry.space_group_name_H-M   'P 1'
#
loop_
_entity.id
_entity.type
_entity.pdbx_description
1 polymer ?
#
loop_
_entity_poly.entity_id
_entity_poly.type
_entity_poly.pdbx_seq_one_letter_code
_entity_poly.pdbx_strand_id
1 'polypeptide(L)' 'MNDGKYRRFEETHYEKAYSIEEIKKAIEKSGMRFLNVYDAFTFNPPSEESERVFFIAKEVTK' A
#
# COMPACT_ATOMS: atom_id res chain seq x y z
N MET A 1 28.63 -28.56 0.38
CA MET A 1 27.96 -29.22 1.53
C MET A 1 26.65 -28.50 1.77
N ASN A 2 25.58 -29.00 1.16
CA ASN A 2 24.22 -28.57 1.47
C ASN A 2 23.74 -29.54 2.56
N ASP A 3 23.82 -29.15 3.82
CA ASP A 3 23.76 -30.08 4.95
C ASP A 3 22.36 -30.68 5.21
N GLY A 4 21.40 -30.51 4.29
CA GLY A 4 20.08 -31.18 4.29
C GLY A 4 19.23 -30.98 5.55
N LYS A 5 19.68 -30.13 6.48
CA LYS A 5 19.07 -29.92 7.79
C LYS A 5 17.93 -28.94 7.67
N TYR A 6 16.76 -29.38 8.12
CA TYR A 6 15.61 -28.52 8.33
C TYR A 6 15.97 -27.35 9.26
N ARG A 7 15.61 -26.13 8.87
CA ARG A 7 15.64 -24.94 9.72
C ARG A 7 14.22 -24.43 9.86
N ARG A 8 13.72 -24.36 11.10
CA ARG A 8 12.45 -23.73 11.42
C ARG A 8 12.66 -22.22 11.51
N PHE A 9 11.78 -21.47 10.87
CA PHE A 9 11.65 -20.02 11.04
C PHE A 9 10.22 -19.74 11.53
N GLU A 10 10.10 -18.82 12.47
CA GLU A 10 8.81 -18.38 13.00
C GLU A 10 8.73 -16.86 12.90
N GLU A 11 7.66 -16.38 12.26
CA GLU A 11 7.38 -14.96 12.09
C GLU A 11 5.92 -14.70 12.43
N THR A 12 5.66 -13.57 13.09
CA THR A 12 4.30 -13.10 13.40
C THR A 12 4.12 -11.72 12.77
N HIS A 13 3.21 -11.61 11.81
CA HIS A 13 2.91 -10.37 11.09
C HIS A 13 1.52 -9.85 11.44
N TYR A 14 1.41 -8.54 11.60
CA TYR A 14 0.15 -7.85 11.85
C TYR A 14 -0.06 -6.78 10.79
N GLU A 15 -1.20 -6.87 10.10
CA GLU A 15 -1.58 -5.92 9.06
C GLU A 15 -2.96 -5.35 9.36
N LYS A 16 -3.16 -4.09 8.96
CA LYS A 16 -4.46 -3.43 8.99
C LYS A 16 -4.66 -2.69 7.67
N ALA A 17 -5.67 -3.11 6.92
CA ALA A 17 -6.14 -2.39 5.76
C ALA A 17 -7.03 -1.22 6.20
N TYR A 18 -6.73 -0.03 5.69
CA TYR A 18 -7.58 1.15 5.83
C TYR A 18 -8.35 1.37 4.53
N SER A 19 -9.51 1.99 4.64
CA SER A 19 -10.27 2.40 3.45
C SER A 19 -9.48 3.41 2.61
N ILE A 20 -9.76 3.44 1.30
CA ILE A 20 -9.17 4.43 0.38
C ILE A 20 -9.40 5.86 0.88
N GLU A 21 -10.56 6.13 1.46
CA GLU A 21 -10.93 7.44 1.99
C GLU A 21 -10.11 7.84 3.22
N GLU A 22 -9.83 6.90 4.13
CA GLU A 22 -8.94 7.15 5.27
C GLU A 22 -7.52 7.49 4.81
N ILE A 23 -7.01 6.77 3.81
CA ILE A 23 -5.67 7.04 3.27
C ILE A 23 -5.62 8.39 2.54
N LYS A 24 -6.64 8.74 1.75
CA LYS A 24 -6.75 10.07 1.11
C LYS A 24 -6.70 11.21 2.14
N LYS A 25 -7.50 11.10 3.21
CA LYS A 25 -7.49 12.06 4.32
C LYS A 25 -6.13 12.14 5.02
N ALA A 26 -5.44 11.01 5.18
CA ALA A 26 -4.11 10.99 5.77
C ALA A 26 -3.08 11.72 4.90
N ILE A 27 -3.12 11.54 3.57
CA ILE A 27 -2.28 12.25 2.60
C ILE A 27 -2.50 13.76 2.67
N GLU A 28 -3.76 14.21 2.68
CA GLU A 28 -4.06 15.65 2.78
C GLU A 28 -3.62 16.25 4.11
N LYS A 29 -3.87 15.54 5.22
CA LYS A 29 -3.45 15.98 6.57
C LYS A 29 -1.93 16.07 6.71
N SER A 30 -1.16 15.30 5.94
CA SER A 30 0.30 15.40 5.95
C SER A 30 0.82 16.62 5.18
N GLY A 31 -0.05 17.42 4.55
CA GLY A 31 0.33 18.55 3.71
C GLY A 31 0.72 18.16 2.28
N MET A 32 0.55 16.89 1.90
CA MET A 32 0.74 16.43 0.52
C MET A 32 -0.56 16.56 -0.28
N ARG A 33 -0.43 16.67 -1.59
CA ARG A 33 -1.58 16.64 -2.51
C ARG A 33 -1.81 15.20 -2.96
N PHE A 34 -3.00 14.66 -2.68
CA PHE A 34 -3.47 13.43 -3.33
C PHE A 34 -3.67 13.68 -4.83
N LEU A 35 -3.09 12.82 -5.67
CA LEU A 35 -3.20 12.92 -7.13
C LEU A 35 -4.11 11.84 -7.70
N ASN A 36 -3.85 10.57 -7.39
CA ASN A 36 -4.68 9.48 -7.86
C ASN A 36 -4.52 8.20 -7.03
N VAL A 37 -5.42 7.24 -7.23
CA VAL A 37 -5.30 5.86 -6.75
C VAL A 37 -5.56 4.91 -7.91
N TYR A 38 -4.72 3.90 -8.05
CA TYR A 38 -4.81 2.92 -9.15
C TYR A 38 -4.89 1.50 -8.63
N ASP A 39 -5.54 0.63 -9.40
CA ASP A 39 -5.40 -0.81 -9.28
C ASP A 39 -3.95 -1.23 -9.55
N ALA A 40 -3.41 -2.14 -8.74
CA ALA A 40 -1.99 -2.45 -8.74
C ALA A 40 -1.48 -2.86 -10.13
N PHE A 41 -0.34 -2.28 -10.52
CA PHE A 41 0.34 -2.53 -11.81
C PHE A 41 -0.47 -2.11 -13.06
N THR A 42 -1.51 -1.30 -12.89
CA THR A 42 -2.27 -0.69 -13.99
C THR A 42 -2.38 0.83 -13.82
N PHE A 43 -3.02 1.50 -14.77
CA PHE A 43 -3.47 2.89 -14.63
C PHE A 43 -5.00 2.99 -14.51
N ASN A 44 -5.67 1.87 -14.23
CA ASN A 44 -7.11 1.85 -14.02
C ASN A 44 -7.44 2.30 -12.59
N PRO A 45 -8.61 2.91 -12.37
CA PRO A 45 -9.11 3.10 -11.01
C PRO A 45 -9.29 1.74 -10.32
N PRO A 46 -9.17 1.66 -8.98
CA PRO A 46 -9.43 0.44 -8.25
C PRO A 46 -10.90 0.01 -8.37
N SER A 47 -11.13 -1.29 -8.41
CA SER A 47 -12.47 -1.90 -8.39
C SER A 47 -12.77 -2.50 -7.02
N GLU A 48 -13.97 -3.06 -6.86
CA GLU A 48 -14.33 -3.83 -5.66
C GLU A 48 -13.51 -5.13 -5.53
N GLU A 49 -12.89 -5.59 -6.62
CA GLU A 49 -12.08 -6.81 -6.69
C GLU A 49 -10.57 -6.51 -6.56
N SER A 50 -10.15 -5.24 -6.47
CA SER A 50 -8.75 -4.87 -6.34
C SER A 50 -8.15 -5.36 -5.01
N GLU A 51 -7.23 -6.32 -5.08
CA GLU A 51 -6.50 -6.83 -3.91
C GLU A 51 -5.43 -5.85 -3.39
N ARG A 52 -4.89 -4.99 -4.27
CA ARG A 52 -3.87 -4.00 -3.96
C ARG A 52 -4.09 -2.74 -4.76
N VAL A 53 -3.87 -1.60 -4.12
CA VAL A 53 -3.98 -0.29 -4.77
C VAL A 53 -2.73 0.55 -4.53
N PHE A 54 -2.40 1.40 -5.50
CA PHE A 54 -1.28 2.34 -5.41
C PHE A 54 -1.79 3.77 -5.28
N PHE A 55 -1.32 4.47 -4.26
CA PHE A 55 -1.62 5.89 -4.05
C PHE A 55 -0.50 6.75 -4.63
N ILE A 56 -0.89 7.75 -5.42
CA ILE A 56 0.01 8.76 -5.94
C ILE A 56 -0.23 10.05 -5.16
N ALA A 57 0.80 10.51 -4.47
CA ALA A 57 0.81 11.77 -3.74
C ALA A 57 1.97 12.64 -4.22
N LYS A 58 1.79 13.96 -4.15
CA LYS A 58 2.81 14.93 -4.53
C LYS A 58 3.08 15.88 -3.37
N GLU A 59 4.37 16.12 -3.11
CA GLU A 59 4.80 17.17 -2.20
C GLU A 59 4.33 18.55 -2.70
N VAL A 60 3.77 19.34 -1.80
CA VAL A 60 3.40 20.72 -2.09
C VAL A 60 4.56 21.61 -1.63
N THR A 61 5.42 21.98 -2.56
CA THR A 61 6.44 23.02 -2.32
C THR A 61 5.73 24.37 -2.16
N LYS A 62 6.03 25.08 -1.07
CA LYS A 62 5.59 26.46 -0.86
C LYS A 62 6.39 27.43 -1.71
#